data_AF-A0A7S0RAA9-F1
#
_entry.id   AF-A0A7S0RAA9-F1
#
_cell.length_a   1.000
_cell.length_b   1.000
_cell.length_c   1.000
_cell.angle_alpha   90.00
_cell.angle_beta   90.00
_cell.angle_gamma   90.00
#
_symmetry.space_group_name_H-M   'P 1'
#
loop_
_entity.id
_entity.type
_entity.pdbx_description
1 polymer ?
#
loop_
_entity_poly.entity_id
_entity_poly.type
_entity_poly.pdbx_seq_one_letter_code
_entity_poly.pdbx_strand_id
1 'polypeptide(L)'
;YLLDACQSVGQMPLDVRELGCDFLTATGRKYLRAPRGTGLLYARRGALALTPEVEPGMLDNWGALWSARDEYSLASGAKRYETYEMSFAAKAGMAVAVEYALQVGVHRI
;
A
#
# COMPACT_ATOMS: atom_id res chain seq x y z
N TYR A 1 -10.58 -6.87 9.51
CA TYR A 1 -11.33 -6.69 8.26
C TYR A 1 -10.48 -5.92 7.24
N LEU A 2 -10.81 -6.03 5.94
CA LEU A 2 -10.20 -5.24 4.84
C LEU A 2 -11.08 -4.01 4.54
N LEU A 3 -10.46 -2.84 4.39
CA LEU A 3 -11.12 -1.57 4.08
C LEU A 3 -10.73 -1.04 2.70
N ASP A 4 -11.71 -0.75 1.85
CA ASP A 4 -11.51 0.06 0.63
C ASP A 4 -11.68 1.55 0.99
N ALA A 5 -10.57 2.29 0.95
CA ALA A 5 -10.52 3.71 1.26
C ALA A 5 -10.34 4.59 0.01
N CYS A 6 -10.68 4.07 -1.19
CA CYS A 6 -10.52 4.80 -2.44
C CYS A 6 -11.26 6.15 -2.48
N GLN A 7 -12.35 6.31 -1.74
CA GLN A 7 -13.11 7.56 -1.66
C GLN A 7 -12.81 8.39 -0.40
N SER A 8 -11.87 7.94 0.44
CA SER A 8 -11.56 8.59 1.72
C SER A 8 -10.13 9.12 1.77
N VAL A 9 -9.15 8.37 1.25
CA VAL A 9 -7.74 8.80 1.24
C VAL A 9 -7.57 10.06 0.41
N GLY A 10 -7.04 11.12 1.04
CA GLY A 10 -6.82 12.43 0.43
C GLY A 10 -8.04 13.36 0.49
N GLN A 11 -9.19 12.89 1.00
CA GLN A 11 -10.41 13.70 1.21
C GLN A 11 -10.71 13.93 2.68
N MET A 12 -10.39 12.97 3.54
CA MET A 12 -10.60 13.09 4.98
C MET A 12 -9.44 12.47 5.75
N PRO A 13 -9.21 12.88 7.00
CA PRO A 13 -8.22 12.25 7.87
C PRO A 13 -8.58 10.79 8.10
N LEU A 14 -7.57 9.92 8.09
CA LEU A 14 -7.72 8.49 8.37
C LEU A 14 -6.59 8.03 9.30
N ASP A 15 -6.96 7.35 10.37
CA ASP A 15 -6.03 6.66 11.26
C ASP A 15 -6.34 5.16 11.26
N VAL A 16 -5.43 4.36 10.70
CA VAL A 16 -5.57 2.91 10.62
C VAL A 16 -5.57 2.23 11.99
N ARG A 17 -5.02 2.87 13.04
CA ARG A 17 -5.03 2.37 14.42
C ARG A 17 -6.41 2.58 15.05
N GLU A 18 -7.00 3.75 14.85
CA GLU A 18 -8.37 4.04 15.32
C GLU A 18 -9.39 3.17 14.58
N LEU A 19 -9.25 3.04 13.26
CA LEU A 19 -10.11 2.18 12.45
C LEU A 19 -9.97 0.71 12.86
N GLY A 20 -8.76 0.25 13.21
CA GLY A 20 -8.51 -1.15 13.57
C GLY A 20 -8.63 -2.13 12.39
N CYS A 21 -8.50 -1.62 11.15
CA CYS A 21 -8.48 -2.46 9.96
C CYS A 21 -7.23 -3.35 9.90
N ASP A 22 -7.36 -4.53 9.30
CA ASP A 22 -6.23 -5.43 9.04
C ASP A 22 -5.50 -5.04 7.78
N PHE A 23 -6.27 -4.64 6.77
CA PHE A 23 -5.77 -4.18 5.50
C PHE A 23 -6.57 -2.94 5.09
N LEU A 24 -5.90 -2.00 4.43
CA LEU A 24 -6.56 -0.84 3.81
C LEU A 24 -5.96 -0.62 2.43
N THR A 25 -6.81 -0.47 1.42
CA THR A 25 -6.39 -0.18 0.05
C THR A 25 -6.93 1.17 -0.40
N ALA A 26 -6.17 1.88 -1.23
CA ALA A 26 -6.67 3.05 -1.93
C ALA A 26 -5.96 3.25 -3.26
N THR A 27 -6.67 3.84 -4.22
CA THR A 27 -6.07 4.30 -5.47
C THR A 27 -5.58 5.74 -5.36
N GLY A 28 -4.45 6.05 -6.00
CA GLY A 28 -3.88 7.39 -5.96
C GLY A 28 -4.65 8.43 -6.79
N ARG A 29 -5.28 8.01 -7.89
CA ARG A 29 -5.88 8.90 -8.91
C ARG A 29 -7.19 9.60 -8.53
N LYS A 30 -7.68 9.42 -7.31
CA LYS A 30 -8.92 10.03 -6.80
C LYS A 30 -8.57 11.29 -6.00
N TYR A 31 -9.07 11.44 -4.78
CA TYR A 31 -8.86 12.65 -3.97
C TYR A 31 -7.39 12.90 -3.62
N LEU A 32 -6.56 11.86 -3.60
CA LEU A 32 -5.12 12.00 -3.44
C LEU A 32 -4.43 12.67 -4.65
N ARG A 33 -5.08 12.74 -5.82
CA ARG A 33 -4.59 13.44 -7.04
C ARG A 33 -3.25 12.92 -7.58
N ALA A 34 -2.89 11.68 -7.24
CA ALA A 34 -1.71 11.03 -7.78
C ALA A 34 -1.94 10.49 -9.22
N PRO A 35 -0.87 10.12 -9.96
CA PRO A 35 -1.01 9.56 -11.30
C PRO A 35 -1.91 8.30 -11.37
N ARG A 36 -2.49 8.03 -12.55
CA ARG A 36 -3.15 6.74 -12.80
C ARG A 36 -2.11 5.61 -12.74
N GLY A 37 -2.54 4.42 -12.32
CA GLY A 37 -1.64 3.27 -12.15
C GLY A 37 -0.91 3.22 -10.81
N THR A 38 -1.23 4.12 -9.87
CA THR A 38 -0.68 4.10 -8.51
C THR A 38 -1.76 3.81 -7.47
N GLY A 39 -1.31 3.29 -6.33
CA GLY A 39 -2.16 2.95 -5.20
C GLY A 39 -1.32 2.65 -3.96
N LEU A 40 -2.00 2.40 -2.86
CA LEU A 40 -1.40 2.08 -1.57
C LEU A 40 -2.13 0.92 -0.92
N LEU A 41 -1.36 0.10 -0.22
CA LEU A 41 -1.83 -0.95 0.66
C LEU A 41 -1.19 -0.75 2.04
N TYR A 42 -2.03 -0.62 3.05
CA TYR A 42 -1.64 -0.84 4.43
C TYR A 42 -1.96 -2.29 4.82
N ALA A 43 -1.04 -2.93 5.54
CA ALA A 43 -1.23 -4.25 6.12
C ALA A 43 -0.75 -4.26 7.57
N ARG A 44 -1.65 -4.59 8.50
CA ARG A 44 -1.38 -4.65 9.94
C ARG A 44 -0.45 -5.83 10.23
N ARG A 45 0.61 -5.61 11.01
CA ARG A 45 1.58 -6.67 11.36
C ARG A 45 0.92 -7.90 11.99
N GLY A 46 -0.05 -7.68 12.88
CA GLY A 46 -0.80 -8.78 13.51
C GLY A 46 -1.61 -9.61 12.50
N ALA A 47 -2.18 -8.97 11.47
CA ALA A 47 -2.88 -9.68 10.41
C ALA A 47 -1.93 -10.56 9.61
N LEU A 48 -0.77 -10.02 9.20
CA LEU A 48 0.25 -10.78 8.48
C LEU A 48 0.81 -11.96 9.28
N ALA A 49 0.92 -11.81 10.60
CA ALA A 49 1.38 -12.88 11.49
C ALA A 49 0.34 -14.01 11.65
N LEU A 50 -0.94 -13.70 11.50
CA LEU A 50 -2.03 -14.68 11.54
C LEU A 50 -2.28 -15.37 10.20
N THR A 51 -1.75 -14.81 9.11
CA THR A 51 -1.88 -15.36 7.76
C THR A 51 -0.51 -15.48 7.06
N PRO A 52 0.48 -16.19 7.64
CA PRO A 52 1.82 -16.30 7.07
C PRO A 52 1.81 -16.97 5.68
N GLU A 53 0.87 -17.88 5.45
CA GLU A 53 0.65 -18.62 4.20
C GLU A 53 -0.06 -17.82 3.08
N VAL A 54 -0.62 -16.64 3.39
CA VAL A 54 -1.31 -15.85 2.37
C VAL A 54 -0.27 -15.17 1.47
N GLU A 55 -0.18 -15.68 0.25
CA GLU A 55 0.73 -15.18 -0.76
C GLU A 55 0.10 -14.05 -1.59
N PRO A 56 0.92 -13.07 -2.02
CA PRO A 56 0.52 -12.13 -3.06
C PRO A 56 0.13 -12.85 -4.36
N GLY A 57 -0.90 -12.35 -5.05
CA GLY A 57 -1.30 -12.90 -6.36
C GLY A 57 -0.24 -12.72 -7.46
N MET A 58 0.72 -11.82 -7.25
CA MET A 58 1.91 -11.68 -8.07
C MET A 58 3.12 -11.53 -7.14
N LEU A 59 4.08 -12.43 -7.29
CA LEU A 59 5.29 -12.46 -6.49
C LEU A 59 6.51 -12.34 -7.41
N ASP A 60 7.45 -11.50 -7.02
CA ASP A 60 8.74 -11.34 -7.69
C ASP A 60 9.87 -11.20 -6.66
N ASN A 61 11.10 -10.98 -7.15
CA ASN A 61 12.29 -10.85 -6.31
C ASN A 61 12.30 -9.60 -5.40
N TRP A 62 11.28 -8.73 -5.49
CA TRP A 62 11.09 -7.61 -4.58
C TRP A 62 10.17 -7.96 -3.42
N GLY A 63 9.11 -8.73 -3.72
CA GLY A 63 8.15 -9.24 -2.76
C GLY A 63 8.61 -10.51 -2.01
N ALA A 64 9.62 -11.21 -2.51
CA ALA A 64 10.22 -12.38 -1.88
C ALA A 64 11.75 -12.44 -2.05
N LEU A 65 12.40 -13.16 -1.13
CA LEU A 65 13.79 -13.56 -1.21
C LEU A 65 13.87 -15.03 -1.59
N TRP A 66 14.43 -15.33 -2.75
CA TRP A 66 14.74 -16.69 -3.18
C TRP A 66 15.90 -17.25 -2.34
N SER A 67 15.63 -18.31 -1.55
CA SER A 67 16.57 -18.85 -0.56
C SER A 67 17.22 -20.14 -1.02
N ALA A 68 16.53 -20.95 -1.81
CA ALA A 68 17.06 -22.17 -2.42
C ALA A 68 16.28 -22.49 -3.70
N ARG A 69 16.72 -23.48 -4.49
CA ARG A 69 16.15 -23.83 -5.80
C ARG A 69 14.61 -23.76 -5.85
N ASP A 70 13.95 -24.38 -4.88
CA ASP A 70 12.49 -24.51 -4.81
C ASP A 70 11.91 -23.84 -3.55
N GLU A 71 12.66 -22.93 -2.93
CA GLU A 71 12.27 -22.27 -1.67
C GLU A 71 12.47 -20.75 -1.73
N TYR A 72 11.52 -20.03 -1.14
CA TYR A 72 11.63 -18.60 -0.91
C TYR A 72 11.03 -18.22 0.43
N SER A 73 11.41 -17.04 0.90
CA SER A 73 10.78 -16.38 2.03
C SER A 73 10.17 -15.07 1.56
N LEU A 74 8.93 -14.83 1.95
CA LEU A 74 8.22 -13.61 1.60
C LEU A 74 8.82 -12.42 2.36
N ALA A 75 8.89 -11.25 1.70
CA ALA A 75 9.38 -10.03 2.32
C ALA A 75 8.54 -9.65 3.56
N SER A 76 9.17 -8.96 4.51
CA SER A 76 8.48 -8.53 5.73
C SER A 76 7.47 -7.43 5.45
N GLY A 77 6.29 -7.52 6.06
CA GLY A 77 5.29 -6.45 6.02
C GLY A 77 4.56 -6.33 4.68
N ALA A 78 4.00 -5.14 4.41
CA ALA A 78 3.24 -4.88 3.19
C ALA A 78 4.08 -4.92 1.90
N LYS A 79 5.43 -4.83 2.02
CA LYS A 79 6.35 -4.89 0.87
C LYS A 79 6.19 -6.17 0.05
N ARG A 80 5.76 -7.28 0.68
CA ARG A 80 5.49 -8.54 -0.03
C ARG A 80 4.47 -8.39 -1.17
N TYR A 81 3.60 -7.38 -1.11
CA TYR A 81 2.58 -7.10 -2.13
C TYR A 81 3.01 -6.04 -3.16
N GLU A 82 4.24 -5.53 -3.10
CA GLU A 82 4.79 -4.63 -4.12
C GLU A 82 5.47 -5.42 -5.24
N THR A 83 5.30 -4.96 -6.48
CA THR A 83 6.05 -5.46 -7.63
C THR A 83 7.26 -4.57 -7.92
N TYR A 84 8.35 -5.18 -8.37
CA TYR A 84 9.55 -4.50 -8.84
C TYR A 84 9.27 -3.72 -10.14
N GLU A 85 8.64 -4.39 -11.10
CA GLU A 85 8.26 -3.79 -12.37
C GLU A 85 7.10 -2.84 -12.13
N MET A 86 7.42 -1.56 -12.06
CA MET A 86 6.48 -0.48 -11.81
C MET A 86 6.96 0.81 -12.47
N SER A 87 6.04 1.75 -12.71
CA SER A 87 6.42 3.08 -13.19
C SER A 87 7.04 3.91 -12.06
N PHE A 88 8.37 4.05 -12.07
CA PHE A 88 9.08 4.92 -11.13
C PHE A 88 8.63 6.38 -11.22
N ALA A 89 8.34 6.87 -12.43
CA ALA A 89 7.81 8.21 -12.63
C ALA A 89 6.43 8.37 -11.97
N ALA A 90 5.55 7.36 -12.09
CA ALA A 90 4.26 7.39 -11.41
C ALA A 90 4.41 7.29 -9.89
N LYS A 91 5.35 6.46 -9.38
CA LYS A 91 5.67 6.38 -7.94
C LYS A 91 6.15 7.73 -7.39
N ALA A 92 7.06 8.40 -8.10
CA ALA A 92 7.52 9.73 -7.75
C ALA A 92 6.37 10.75 -7.77
N GLY A 93 5.50 10.71 -8.80
CA GLY A 93 4.31 11.56 -8.85
C GLY A 93 3.33 11.29 -7.71
N MET A 94 3.23 10.05 -7.22
CA MET A 94 2.45 9.71 -6.03
C MET A 94 3.05 10.30 -4.76
N ALA A 95 4.38 10.29 -4.60
CA ALA A 95 5.05 10.94 -3.48
C ALA A 95 4.76 12.45 -3.45
N VAL A 96 4.90 13.13 -4.60
CA VAL A 96 4.58 14.56 -4.73
C VAL A 96 3.10 14.84 -4.39
N ALA A 97 2.19 13.97 -4.81
CA ALA A 97 0.76 14.14 -4.52
C ALA A 97 0.45 13.96 -3.02
N VAL A 98 1.12 13.03 -2.34
CA VAL A 98 1.03 12.87 -0.87
C VAL A 98 1.58 14.10 -0.17
N GLU A 99 2.76 14.58 -0.55
CA GLU A 99 3.37 15.78 0.00
C GLU A 99 2.44 17.00 -0.16
N TYR A 100 1.87 17.19 -1.34
CA TYR A 100 0.90 18.24 -1.60
C TYR A 100 -0.34 18.13 -0.71
N ALA A 101 -0.92 16.94 -0.54
CA ALA A 101 -2.07 16.74 0.35
C ALA A 101 -1.75 17.05 1.82
N LEU A 102 -0.54 16.70 2.27
CA LEU A 102 -0.05 17.00 3.62
C LEU A 102 0.21 18.50 3.80
N GLN A 103 0.75 19.19 2.80
CA GLN A 103 0.99 20.63 2.81
C GLN A 103 -0.30 21.45 2.86
N VAL A 104 -1.33 21.05 2.10
CA VAL A 104 -2.66 21.65 2.20
C VAL A 104 -3.27 21.40 3.58
N GLY A 105 -3.04 20.19 4.11
CA GLY A 105 -3.59 19.69 5.36
C GLY A 105 -4.97 19.07 5.12
N VAL A 106 -5.07 17.75 5.24
CA VAL A 106 -6.28 16.98 4.88
C VAL A 106 -7.53 17.43 5.67
N HIS A 107 -7.37 17.98 6.86
CA HIS A 107 -8.46 18.55 7.66
C HIS A 107 -9.07 19.84 7.09
N ARG A 108 -8.44 20.44 6.07
CA ARG A 108 -8.83 21.71 5.45
C ARG A 108 -9.40 21.55 4.03
N ILE A 109 -9.50 20.30 3.56
CA ILE A 109 -10.03 19.93 2.24
C ILE A 109 -11.55 19.81 2.30
#